data_AF-A0A8B6DNL2-F1
#
_entry.id   AF-A0A8B6DNL2-F1
#
_cell.length_a   1.000
_cell.length_b   1.000
_cell.length_c   1.000
_cell.angle_alpha   90.00
_cell.angle_beta   90.00
_cell.angle_gamma   90.00
#
_symmetry.space_group_name_H-M   'P 1'
#
loop_
_entity.id
_entity.type
_entity.pdbx_description
1 polymer ?
#
loop_
_entity_poly.entity_id
_entity_poly.type
_entity_poly.pdbx_seq_one_letter_code
_entity_poly.pdbx_strand_id
1 'polypeptide(L)'
;MVLENRLREFSLFATFSAHVKGFIDTLKLSKRVFPKYKVGNYKQQTLVKEVLGTEYHAHNAKEDVLSLKELFYLKLRENCTDDDLHHAYFYHSRLSLKPLVDKKVINTSISFKLARSGITLSHLKIAKTRDINGIKVILTENRVN
;
A
#
# COMPACT_ATOMS: atom_id res chain seq x y z
N MET A 1 6.86 2.54 -7.93
CA MET A 1 6.58 1.10 -8.11
C MET A 1 6.78 0.74 -9.58
N VAL A 2 7.32 -0.43 -9.94
CA VAL A 2 7.60 -0.80 -11.35
C VAL A 2 6.34 -0.67 -12.23
N LEU A 3 5.21 -1.20 -11.77
CA LEU A 3 3.93 -1.10 -12.48
C LEU A 3 3.47 0.35 -12.70
N GLU A 4 3.53 1.20 -11.66
CA GLU A 4 3.15 2.60 -11.79
C GLU A 4 4.01 3.34 -12.82
N ASN A 5 5.32 3.10 -12.82
CA ASN A 5 6.22 3.75 -13.77
C ASN A 5 5.86 3.40 -15.22
N ARG A 6 5.58 2.12 -15.50
CA ARG A 6 5.13 1.66 -16.82
C ARG A 6 3.75 2.22 -17.19
N LEU A 7 2.81 2.21 -16.25
CA LEU A 7 1.48 2.81 -16.48
C LEU A 7 1.57 4.30 -16.82
N ARG A 8 2.50 5.05 -16.21
CA ARG A 8 2.72 6.47 -16.52
C ARG A 8 3.37 6.66 -17.88
N GLU A 9 4.37 5.85 -18.22
CA GLU A 9 5.04 5.85 -19.54
C GLU A 9 4.04 5.71 -20.68
N PHE A 10 3.05 4.82 -20.52
CA PHE A 10 2.01 4.58 -21.54
C PHE A 10 0.72 5.40 -21.32
N SER A 11 0.70 6.39 -20.42
CA SER A 11 -0.49 7.20 -20.09
C SER A 11 -1.72 6.40 -19.63
N LEU A 12 -1.52 5.20 -19.08
CA LEU A 12 -2.56 4.29 -18.59
C LEU A 12 -2.86 4.42 -17.09
N PHE A 13 -2.08 5.23 -16.36
CA PHE A 13 -2.19 5.31 -14.90
C PHE A 13 -3.56 5.81 -14.41
N ALA A 14 -4.17 6.78 -15.10
CA ALA A 14 -5.50 7.27 -14.76
C ALA A 14 -6.57 6.17 -14.93
N THR A 15 -6.57 5.48 -16.07
CA THR A 15 -7.47 4.36 -16.35
C THR A 15 -7.30 3.24 -15.34
N PHE A 16 -6.06 2.88 -15.02
CA PHE A 16 -5.76 1.85 -14.03
C PHE A 16 -6.30 2.24 -12.64
N SER A 17 -6.06 3.47 -12.21
CA SER A 17 -6.44 3.94 -10.87
C SER A 17 -7.95 4.14 -10.71
N ALA A 18 -8.70 4.27 -11.81
CA ALA A 18 -10.16 4.24 -11.81
C ALA A 18 -10.72 2.83 -11.47
N HIS A 19 -9.96 1.77 -11.74
CA HIS A 19 -10.39 0.39 -11.53
C HIS A 19 -9.73 -0.27 -10.31
N VAL A 20 -8.55 0.20 -9.90
CA VAL A 20 -7.77 -0.37 -8.81
C VAL A 20 -7.65 0.63 -7.67
N LYS A 21 -8.38 0.36 -6.57
CA LYS A 21 -8.34 1.19 -5.36
C LYS A 21 -6.97 1.19 -4.67
N GLY A 22 -6.25 0.06 -4.74
CA GLY A 22 -4.96 -0.07 -4.08
C GLY A 22 -4.41 -1.49 -4.06
N PHE A 23 -3.40 -1.69 -3.22
CA PHE A 23 -2.66 -2.93 -3.08
C PHE A 23 -2.50 -3.29 -1.61
N ILE A 24 -2.41 -4.58 -1.32
CA ILE A 24 -2.15 -5.08 0.03
C ILE A 24 -0.76 -5.74 0.04
N ASP A 25 0.05 -5.42 1.04
CA ASP A 25 1.30 -6.13 1.30
C ASP A 25 0.99 -7.43 2.06
N THR A 26 0.78 -8.51 1.32
CA THR A 26 0.44 -9.83 1.86
C THR A 26 1.58 -10.44 2.69
N LEU A 27 2.82 -10.00 2.51
CA LEU A 27 3.95 -10.43 3.35
C LEU A 27 3.84 -9.80 4.74
N LYS A 28 3.55 -8.51 4.83
CA LYS A 28 3.30 -7.83 6.11
C LYS A 28 2.09 -8.45 6.81
N LEU A 29 1.02 -8.73 6.07
CA LEU A 29 -0.17 -9.40 6.59
C LEU A 29 0.16 -10.81 7.12
N SER A 30 0.91 -11.61 6.35
CA SER A 30 1.32 -12.97 6.75
C SER A 30 2.14 -12.98 8.05
N LYS A 31 3.05 -12.01 8.23
CA LYS A 31 3.83 -11.85 9.47
C LYS A 31 2.98 -11.53 10.70
N ARG A 32 1.81 -10.91 10.50
CA ARG A 32 0.87 -10.60 11.57
C ARG A 32 0.01 -11.82 11.92
N VAL A 33 -0.40 -12.60 10.91
CA VAL A 33 -1.33 -13.74 11.08
C VAL A 33 -0.62 -15.02 11.53
N PHE A 34 0.54 -15.32 10.95
CA PHE A 34 1.24 -16.57 11.20
C PHE A 34 2.47 -16.36 12.08
N PRO A 35 2.58 -17.01 13.24
CA PRO A 35 3.79 -16.98 14.04
C PRO A 35 4.97 -17.61 13.28
N LYS A 36 6.14 -16.96 13.33
CA LYS A 36 7.34 -17.41 12.60
C LYS A 36 7.71 -18.86 12.90
N TYR A 37 7.53 -19.33 14.14
CA TYR A 37 7.86 -20.70 14.52
C TYR A 37 6.96 -21.76 13.85
N LYS A 38 5.75 -21.39 13.40
CA LYS A 38 4.84 -22.32 12.70
C LYS A 38 5.17 -22.48 11.22
N VAL A 39 5.72 -21.45 10.59
CA VAL A 39 6.00 -21.43 9.14
C VAL A 39 7.49 -21.48 8.82
N GLY A 40 8.36 -21.30 9.82
CA GLY A 40 9.83 -21.21 9.68
C GLY A 40 10.30 -19.91 9.01
N ASN A 41 9.80 -19.62 7.81
CA ASN A 41 10.07 -18.41 7.04
C ASN A 41 8.83 -17.93 6.26
N TYR A 42 8.88 -16.70 5.74
CA TYR A 42 7.76 -16.06 5.04
C TYR A 42 7.94 -15.98 3.53
N LYS A 43 8.75 -16.87 2.93
CA LYS A 43 8.77 -17.02 1.47
C LYS A 43 7.41 -17.55 1.04
N GLN A 44 6.90 -17.08 -0.09
CA GLN A 44 5.57 -17.45 -0.57
C GLN A 44 5.38 -18.97 -0.69
N GLN A 45 6.35 -19.68 -1.28
CA GLN A 45 6.34 -21.15 -1.36
C GLN A 45 6.19 -21.82 -0.01
N THR A 46 6.93 -21.35 1.00
CA THR A 46 6.84 -21.89 2.35
C THR A 46 5.47 -21.61 2.96
N LEU A 47 4.94 -20.40 2.79
CA LEU A 47 3.60 -20.08 3.30
C LEU A 47 2.51 -20.93 2.63
N VAL A 48 2.58 -21.14 1.31
CA VAL A 48 1.63 -21.99 0.59
C VAL A 48 1.74 -23.44 1.08
N LYS A 49 2.95 -23.97 1.21
CA LYS A 49 3.18 -25.33 1.74
C LYS A 49 2.68 -25.51 3.17
N GLU A 50 3.14 -24.68 4.09
CA GLU A 50 2.86 -24.86 5.53
C GLU A 50 1.42 -24.48 5.90
N VAL A 51 0.77 -23.57 5.17
CA VAL A 51 -0.57 -23.06 5.52
C VAL A 51 -1.68 -23.68 4.66
N LEU A 52 -1.43 -23.94 3.38
CA LEU A 52 -2.42 -24.56 2.47
C LEU A 52 -2.19 -26.06 2.27
N GLY A 53 -1.01 -26.58 2.63
CA GLY A 53 -0.67 -27.99 2.42
C GLY A 53 -0.38 -28.35 0.97
N THR A 54 -0.11 -27.36 0.11
CA THR A 54 0.14 -27.57 -1.33
C THR A 54 1.50 -27.00 -1.75
N GLU A 55 2.05 -27.52 -2.84
CA GLU A 55 3.24 -26.98 -3.49
C GLU A 55 2.89 -26.50 -4.90
N TYR A 56 3.68 -25.56 -5.42
CA TYR A 56 3.49 -25.01 -6.76
C TYR A 56 4.85 -24.66 -7.38
N HIS A 57 4.87 -24.47 -8.70
CA HIS A 57 6.07 -24.18 -9.48
C HIS A 57 6.45 -22.70 -9.36
N ALA A 58 7.11 -22.32 -8.26
CA ALA A 58 7.50 -20.92 -8.08
C ALA A 58 8.55 -20.47 -9.08
N HIS A 59 8.67 -19.14 -9.19
CA HIS A 59 9.35 -18.45 -10.30
C HIS A 59 8.57 -18.51 -11.62
N ASN A 60 7.41 -19.18 -11.65
CA ASN A 60 6.37 -18.93 -12.65
C ASN A 60 5.43 -17.83 -12.15
N ALA A 61 5.50 -16.65 -12.78
CA ALA A 61 4.72 -15.49 -12.34
C ALA A 61 3.20 -15.73 -12.29
N LYS A 62 2.65 -16.59 -13.16
CA LYS A 62 1.22 -16.92 -13.17
C LYS A 62 0.87 -17.79 -11.95
N GLU A 63 1.65 -18.83 -11.69
CA GLU A 63 1.42 -19.70 -10.53
C GLU A 63 1.70 -18.98 -9.21
N ASP A 64 2.70 -18.10 -9.17
CA ASP A 64 2.95 -17.23 -8.02
C ASP A 64 1.72 -16.37 -7.70
N VAL A 65 1.08 -15.76 -8.70
CA VAL A 65 -0.12 -14.94 -8.48
C VAL A 65 -1.33 -15.79 -8.06
N LEU A 66 -1.53 -16.95 -8.70
CA LEU A 66 -2.66 -17.84 -8.38
C LEU A 66 -2.54 -18.40 -6.95
N SER A 67 -1.36 -18.87 -6.57
CA SER A 67 -1.11 -19.42 -5.24
C SER A 67 -1.20 -18.34 -4.16
N LEU A 68 -0.71 -17.13 -4.45
CA LEU A 68 -0.85 -16.00 -3.52
C LEU A 68 -2.32 -15.56 -3.34
N LYS A 69 -3.10 -15.57 -4.43
CA LYS A 69 -4.55 -15.30 -4.38
C LYS A 69 -5.23 -16.30 -3.47
N GLU A 70 -4.96 -17.59 -3.65
CA GLU A 70 -5.56 -18.64 -2.82
C GLU A 70 -5.18 -18.50 -1.35
N LEU A 71 -3.89 -18.29 -1.04
CA LEU A 71 -3.42 -18.02 0.31
C LEU A 71 -4.13 -16.81 0.93
N PHE A 72 -4.30 -15.73 0.17
CA PHE A 72 -5.00 -14.55 0.65
C PHE A 72 -6.46 -14.85 1.01
N TYR A 73 -7.21 -15.42 0.07
CA TYR A 73 -8.64 -15.64 0.25
C TYR A 73 -8.96 -16.68 1.32
N LEU A 74 -8.17 -17.75 1.43
CA LEU A 74 -8.45 -18.84 2.36
C LEU A 74 -7.92 -18.58 3.78
N LYS A 75 -6.87 -17.75 3.94
CA LYS A 75 -6.14 -17.68 5.22
C LYS A 75 -5.83 -16.27 5.72
N LEU A 76 -5.80 -15.25 4.86
CA LEU A 76 -5.41 -13.89 5.27
C LEU A 76 -6.56 -12.88 5.25
N ARG A 77 -7.58 -13.09 4.41
CA ARG A 77 -8.64 -12.10 4.14
C ARG A 77 -9.33 -11.62 5.41
N GLU A 78 -9.66 -12.52 6.34
CA GLU A 78 -10.36 -12.19 7.59
C GLU A 78 -9.53 -11.30 8.52
N ASN A 79 -8.20 -11.30 8.35
CA ASN A 79 -7.28 -10.49 9.14
C ASN A 79 -6.88 -9.18 8.41
N CYS A 80 -7.34 -8.98 7.18
CA CYS A 80 -7.06 -7.80 6.39
C CYS A 80 -8.05 -6.70 6.77
N THR A 81 -7.54 -5.51 7.12
CA THR A 81 -8.37 -4.33 7.37
C THR A 81 -8.13 -3.28 6.29
N ASP A 82 -8.95 -2.23 6.29
CA ASP A 82 -8.72 -1.05 5.44
C ASP A 82 -7.34 -0.44 5.68
N ASP A 83 -6.76 -0.68 6.87
CA ASP A 83 -5.42 -0.20 7.18
C ASP A 83 -4.31 -0.98 6.45
N ASP A 84 -4.58 -2.13 5.86
CA ASP A 84 -3.59 -2.84 5.03
C ASP A 84 -3.63 -2.40 3.56
N LEU A 85 -4.65 -1.62 3.17
CA LEU A 85 -4.79 -1.12 1.82
C LEU A 85 -3.88 0.10 1.59
N HIS A 86 -2.96 -0.05 0.64
CA HIS A 86 -2.15 1.05 0.12
C HIS A 86 -2.80 1.57 -1.15
N HIS A 87 -3.32 2.81 -1.11
CA HIS A 87 -3.97 3.42 -2.26
C HIS A 87 -3.07 3.42 -3.49
N ALA A 88 -3.62 3.29 -4.71
CA ALA A 88 -2.82 3.23 -5.95
C ALA A 88 -1.91 4.46 -6.13
N TYR A 89 -2.32 5.60 -5.59
CA TYR A 89 -1.56 6.85 -5.58
C TYR A 89 -0.60 7.00 -4.39
N PHE A 90 -0.44 6.00 -3.53
CA PHE A 90 0.36 6.09 -2.31
C PHE A 90 1.79 6.54 -2.60
N TYR A 91 2.45 5.92 -3.58
CA TYR A 91 3.82 6.27 -3.96
C TYR A 91 3.93 7.66 -4.56
N HIS A 92 3.03 8.02 -5.48
CA HIS A 92 2.92 9.37 -6.03
C HIS A 92 2.75 10.42 -4.93
N SER A 93 1.84 10.17 -3.99
CA SER A 93 1.55 11.05 -2.86
C SER A 93 2.80 11.21 -1.98
N ARG A 94 3.49 10.10 -1.67
CA ARG A 94 4.73 10.12 -0.88
C ARG A 94 5.86 10.90 -1.57
N LEU A 95 6.01 10.74 -2.88
CA LEU A 95 6.99 11.50 -3.66
C LEU A 95 6.66 12.99 -3.66
N SER A 96 5.38 13.35 -3.84
CA SER A 96 4.96 14.75 -3.80
C SER A 96 5.23 15.42 -2.44
N LEU A 97 5.14 14.66 -1.34
CA LEU A 97 5.35 15.13 0.03
C LEU A 97 6.82 15.09 0.47
N LYS A 98 7.71 14.41 -0.27
CA LYS A 98 9.14 14.28 0.07
C LYS A 98 9.83 15.63 0.35
N PRO A 99 9.60 16.71 -0.43
CA PRO A 99 10.19 18.02 -0.13
C PRO A 99 9.81 18.58 1.25
N LEU A 100 8.62 18.25 1.78
CA LEU A 100 8.19 18.69 3.12
C LEU A 100 8.90 17.90 4.22
N VAL A 101 9.18 16.61 3.98
CA VAL A 101 9.95 15.76 4.89
C VAL A 101 11.41 16.19 4.92
N ASP A 102 12.01 16.40 3.74
CA ASP A 102 13.42 16.79 3.61
C ASP A 102 13.67 18.17 4.27
N LYS A 103 12.69 19.08 4.19
CA LYS A 103 12.70 20.39 4.86
C LYS A 103 12.26 20.35 6.33
N LYS A 104 11.99 19.16 6.89
CA LYS A 104 11.52 18.96 8.27
C LYS A 104 10.23 19.73 8.63
N VAL A 105 9.40 20.05 7.64
CA VAL A 105 8.08 20.66 7.87
C VAL A 105 7.12 19.62 8.44
N ILE A 106 7.24 18.37 7.99
CA ILE A 106 6.51 17.21 8.52
C ILE A 106 7.48 16.05 8.73
N ASN A 107 7.16 15.14 9.65
CA ASN A 107 7.94 13.92 9.83
C ASN A 107 7.48 12.79 8.89
N THR A 108 8.25 11.70 8.83
CA THR A 108 7.96 10.53 7.99
C THR A 108 6.61 9.86 8.30
N SER A 109 6.20 9.85 9.57
CA SER A 109 4.91 9.27 9.99
C SER A 109 3.73 10.06 9.45
N ILE A 110 3.79 11.40 9.55
CA ILE A 110 2.79 12.30 8.97
C ILE A 110 2.71 12.14 7.45
N SER A 111 3.86 12.14 6.77
CA SER A 111 3.93 11.93 5.32
C SER A 111 3.32 10.58 4.91
N PHE A 112 3.56 9.53 5.69
CA PHE A 112 3.00 8.21 5.45
C PHE A 112 1.47 8.19 5.60
N LYS A 113 0.93 8.81 6.65
CA LYS A 113 -0.53 8.93 6.87
C LYS A 113 -1.21 9.70 5.73
N LEU A 114 -0.67 10.87 5.38
CA LEU A 114 -1.19 11.68 4.26
C LEU A 114 -1.14 10.92 2.93
N ALA A 115 -0.02 10.25 2.64
CA ALA A 115 0.13 9.49 1.41
C ALA A 115 -0.84 8.29 1.34
N ARG A 116 -1.14 7.64 2.48
CA ARG A 116 -2.15 6.57 2.55
C ARG A 116 -3.53 7.04 2.15
N SER A 117 -3.88 8.27 2.53
CA SER A 117 -5.13 8.91 2.16
C SER A 117 -5.09 9.56 0.76
N GLY A 118 -4.03 9.35 -0.03
CA GLY A 118 -3.90 9.95 -1.36
C GLY A 118 -3.66 11.46 -1.36
N ILE A 119 -3.34 12.07 -0.20
CA ILE A 119 -3.06 13.49 -0.08
C ILE A 119 -1.67 13.78 -0.64
N THR A 120 -1.59 14.79 -1.50
CA THR A 120 -0.39 15.20 -2.21
C THR A 120 -0.03 16.63 -1.81
N LEU A 121 1.15 17.09 -2.22
CA LEU A 121 1.52 18.49 -2.03
C LEU A 121 0.57 19.46 -2.75
N SER A 122 -0.03 19.10 -3.88
CA SER A 122 -1.00 19.96 -4.56
C SER A 122 -2.28 20.12 -3.74
N HIS A 123 -2.79 19.05 -3.12
CA HIS A 123 -3.93 19.12 -2.19
C HIS A 123 -3.64 20.08 -1.02
N LEU A 124 -2.45 19.99 -0.41
CA LEU A 124 -2.06 20.88 0.69
C LEU A 124 -1.92 22.35 0.26
N LYS A 125 -1.38 22.61 -0.94
CA LYS A 125 -1.29 23.96 -1.49
C LYS A 125 -2.68 24.56 -1.73
N ILE A 126 -3.57 23.80 -2.36
CA ILE A 126 -4.96 24.21 -2.63
C ILE A 126 -5.68 24.53 -1.31
N ALA A 127 -5.54 23.66 -0.31
CA ALA A 127 -6.15 23.87 1.00
C ALA A 127 -5.67 25.18 1.65
N LYS A 128 -4.35 25.45 1.62
CA LYS A 128 -3.76 26.70 2.14
C LYS A 128 -4.26 27.95 1.42
N THR A 129 -4.45 27.86 0.10
CA THR A 129 -4.93 29.01 -0.70
C THR A 129 -6.41 29.30 -0.47
N ARG A 130 -7.22 28.26 -0.21
CA ARG A 130 -8.66 28.41 0.00
C ARG A 130 -9.03 28.85 1.42
N ASP A 131 -8.30 28.38 2.42
CA ASP A 131 -8.52 28.72 3.82
C ASP A 131 -7.19 28.60 4.59
N ILE A 132 -6.89 29.59 5.44
CA ILE A 132 -5.74 29.56 6.33
C ILE A 132 -5.77 28.35 7.29
N ASN A 133 -6.96 27.83 7.59
CA ASN A 133 -7.17 26.62 8.38
C ASN A 133 -7.35 25.34 7.53
N GLY A 134 -7.36 25.42 6.20
CA GLY A 134 -7.63 24.28 5.33
C GLY A 134 -6.64 23.12 5.51
N ILE A 135 -5.38 23.43 5.85
CA ILE A 135 -4.40 22.40 6.20
C ILE A 135 -4.80 21.67 7.49
N LYS A 136 -5.26 22.39 8.52
CA LYS A 136 -5.67 21.77 9.80
C LYS A 136 -6.82 20.79 9.59
N VAL A 137 -7.81 21.16 8.77
CA VAL A 137 -8.94 20.27 8.42
C VAL A 137 -8.44 18.98 7.80
N ILE A 138 -7.58 19.05 6.78
CA ILE A 138 -6.99 17.86 6.14
C ILE A 138 -6.23 17.00 7.16
N LEU A 139 -5.46 17.61 8.06
CA LEU A 139 -4.69 16.87 9.06
C LEU A 139 -5.61 16.15 10.06
N THR A 140 -6.66 16.82 10.53
CA THR A 140 -7.64 16.24 11.46
C THR A 140 -8.42 15.08 10.84
N GLU A 141 -8.94 15.25 9.61
CA GLU A 141 -9.68 14.21 8.89
C GLU A 141 -8.82 12.96 8.63
N ASN A 142 -7.51 13.15 8.43
CA ASN A 142 -6.57 12.07 8.15
C ASN A 142 -5.86 11.56 9.42
N ARG A 143 -6.36 11.92 10.61
CA ARG A 143 -5.83 11.48 11.92
C ARG A 143 -4.33 11.72 12.07
N VAL A 144 -3.90 12.86 11.55
CA VAL A 144 -2.53 13.36 11.61
C VAL A 144 -2.45 14.36 12.75
N ASN A 145 -2.05 13.88 13.93
CA ASN A 145 -1.70 14.71 15.09
C ASN A 145 -0.19 14.88 15.16
#